data_AF-A0AAD0M4B9-F1
#
_entry.id   AF-A0AAD0M4B9-F1
#
_cell.length_a   1.000
_cell.length_b   1.000
_cell.length_c   1.000
_cell.angle_alpha   90.00
_cell.angle_beta   90.00
_cell.angle_gamma   90.00
#
_symmetry.space_group_name_H-M   'P 1'
#
loop_
_entity.id
_entity.type
_entity.pdbx_description
1 polymer ?
#
loop_
_entity_poly.entity_id
_entity_poly.type
_entity_poly.pdbx_seq_one_letter_code
_entity_poly.pdbx_strand_id
1 'polypeptide(L)'
;MFPIIAIESAYQDHWSPDWKPSGPDFTQIGSLCEQWLLSFTGSDPAEEAINALSQTSRKDHDKRMTFAMTMSLCTPSQHTVELINRYQRHIKTNGYDIGHSVTAIAMVIHDQSPLDLMKIFRDLPPRLYDAAVTAYRITLNELATNAVACDDLIIFEKCFDKNYSQTWADRFVPLAKFPVDSGSKIYQSLIQDPDAEQDFLHARLFTLRGELTDEHAKGSLYKRCIDDKKITLMPGGFVDLDHTRHEAPVHKEHGFAEQLMSDPARHTQVFFAPLGQWSTDSVNQAAADEITQAFLDAGVSPLMILTIGAREMGVETTYSSPNELLLLLKSLSEQDRKFFRKAYLAYLKDFSPKEILASCERPDIAQIVYQMTGNKALLQSGDDKVRSAIIGADLGL
;
A
#
# COMPACT_ATOMS: atom_id res chain seq x y z
N MET A 1 13.19 15.60 -35.93
CA MET A 1 12.13 16.62 -36.02
C MET A 1 10.88 15.89 -36.47
N PHE A 2 9.72 16.23 -35.95
CA PHE A 2 8.48 15.65 -36.46
C PHE A 2 8.22 16.12 -37.90
N PRO A 3 7.69 15.24 -38.77
CA PRO A 3 7.24 15.64 -40.10
C PRO A 3 5.98 16.51 -40.06
N ILE A 4 5.27 16.54 -38.92
CA ILE A 4 4.07 17.35 -38.69
C ILE A 4 4.47 18.60 -37.88
N ILE A 5 4.39 19.77 -38.51
CA ILE A 5 4.84 21.06 -37.95
C ILE A 5 4.16 21.38 -36.60
N ALA A 6 2.86 21.09 -36.48
CA ALA A 6 2.12 21.32 -35.25
C ALA A 6 2.68 20.52 -34.07
N ILE A 7 3.05 19.24 -34.29
CA ILE A 7 3.67 18.41 -33.26
C ILE A 7 5.06 18.95 -32.90
N GLU A 8 5.88 19.34 -33.89
CA GLU A 8 7.20 19.89 -33.60
C GLU A 8 7.13 21.22 -32.84
N SER A 9 6.19 22.11 -33.18
CA SER A 9 5.99 23.36 -32.44
C SER A 9 5.66 23.07 -30.98
N ALA A 10 4.67 22.21 -30.73
CA ALA A 10 4.31 21.81 -29.37
C ALA A 10 5.46 21.15 -28.62
N TYR A 11 6.29 20.34 -29.30
CA TYR A 11 7.50 19.75 -28.72
C TYR A 11 8.56 20.80 -28.37
N GLN A 12 8.71 21.89 -29.12
CA GLN A 12 9.63 22.95 -28.72
C GLN A 12 9.07 23.76 -27.54
N ASP A 13 7.76 24.02 -27.58
CA ASP A 13 7.09 24.85 -26.59
C ASP A 13 6.94 24.18 -25.22
N HIS A 14 6.81 22.85 -25.13
CA HIS A 14 6.58 22.16 -23.85
C HIS A 14 7.75 22.22 -22.86
N TRP A 15 8.94 22.63 -23.31
CA TRP A 15 10.07 22.91 -22.43
C TRP A 15 9.99 24.28 -21.76
N SER A 16 9.07 25.14 -22.21
CA SER A 16 8.85 26.46 -21.61
C SER A 16 8.15 26.33 -20.25
N PRO A 17 8.61 27.03 -19.20
CA PRO A 17 7.91 27.08 -17.92
C PRO A 17 6.50 27.70 -18.01
N ASP A 18 6.23 28.45 -19.08
CA ASP A 18 4.94 29.08 -19.34
C ASP A 18 4.01 28.23 -20.24
N TRP A 19 4.42 27.00 -20.58
CA TRP A 19 3.61 26.14 -21.44
C TRP A 19 2.32 25.72 -20.76
N LYS A 20 1.21 26.33 -21.21
CA LYS A 20 -0.15 26.05 -20.77
C LYS A 20 -1.05 25.99 -22.00
N PRO A 21 -1.03 24.88 -22.75
CA PRO A 21 -1.84 24.75 -23.96
C PRO A 21 -3.33 24.87 -23.59
N SER A 22 -4.12 25.46 -24.48
CA SER A 22 -5.57 25.42 -24.31
C SER A 22 -6.06 23.97 -24.43
N GLY A 23 -7.18 23.63 -23.77
CA GLY A 23 -7.76 22.28 -23.86
C GLY A 23 -7.90 21.76 -25.30
N PRO A 24 -8.51 22.54 -26.22
CA PRO A 24 -8.63 22.15 -27.63
C PRO A 24 -7.29 21.95 -28.35
N ASP A 25 -6.31 22.84 -28.13
CA ASP A 25 -4.99 22.71 -28.76
C ASP A 25 -4.27 21.45 -28.25
N PHE A 26 -4.36 21.18 -26.94
CA PHE A 26 -3.79 19.98 -26.33
C PHE A 26 -4.38 18.71 -26.94
N THR A 27 -5.72 18.60 -27.00
CA THR A 27 -6.42 17.46 -27.58
C THR A 27 -6.08 17.26 -29.05
N GLN A 28 -5.93 18.35 -29.81
CA GLN A 28 -5.53 18.29 -31.22
C GLN A 28 -4.11 17.73 -31.38
N ILE A 29 -3.14 18.22 -30.59
CA ILE A 29 -1.76 17.72 -30.64
C ILE A 29 -1.71 16.24 -30.22
N GLY A 30 -2.42 15.85 -29.15
CA GLY A 30 -2.51 14.45 -28.74
C GLY A 30 -3.05 13.54 -29.85
N SER A 31 -4.11 13.98 -30.53
CA SER A 31 -4.69 13.24 -31.67
C SER A 31 -3.71 13.12 -32.85
N LEU A 32 -2.96 14.18 -33.17
CA LEU A 32 -1.95 14.16 -34.21
C LEU A 32 -0.78 13.23 -33.85
N CYS A 33 -0.35 13.21 -32.59
CA CYS A 33 0.65 12.28 -32.10
C CYS A 33 0.18 10.82 -32.22
N GLU A 34 -1.08 10.53 -31.84
CA GLU A 34 -1.65 9.19 -31.96
C GLU A 34 -1.71 8.74 -33.42
N GLN A 35 -2.20 9.59 -34.32
CA GLN A 35 -2.24 9.31 -35.76
C GLN A 35 -0.85 9.07 -36.35
N TRP A 36 0.14 9.88 -35.95
CA TRP A 36 1.51 9.73 -36.40
C TRP A 36 2.10 8.39 -35.93
N LEU A 37 1.93 8.03 -34.65
CA LEU A 37 2.39 6.76 -34.11
C LEU A 37 1.70 5.56 -34.80
N LEU A 38 0.39 5.63 -35.03
CA LEU A 38 -0.35 4.55 -35.67
C LEU A 38 -0.08 4.41 -37.17
N SER A 39 0.54 5.42 -37.80
CA SER A 39 0.97 5.36 -39.20
C SER A 39 2.11 4.35 -39.45
N PHE A 40 2.86 3.96 -38.42
CA PHE A 40 3.89 2.94 -38.50
C PHE A 40 3.27 1.54 -38.32
N THR A 41 3.30 0.74 -39.38
CA THR A 41 2.60 -0.57 -39.46
C THR A 41 3.54 -1.76 -39.52
N GLY A 42 4.86 -1.55 -39.42
CA GLY A 42 5.84 -2.63 -39.47
C GLY A 42 5.84 -3.55 -38.24
N SER A 43 6.77 -4.50 -38.24
CA SER A 43 6.95 -5.47 -37.15
C SER A 43 7.51 -4.85 -35.87
N ASP A 44 8.23 -3.73 -35.98
CA ASP A 44 8.63 -2.90 -34.84
C ASP A 44 8.30 -1.41 -35.12
N PRO A 45 7.05 -0.99 -34.82
CA PRO A 45 6.60 0.39 -35.06
C PRO A 45 7.40 1.45 -34.29
N ALA A 46 8.04 1.07 -33.18
CA ALA A 46 8.86 1.99 -32.41
C ALA A 46 10.20 2.26 -33.09
N GLU A 47 10.85 1.22 -33.61
CA GLU A 47 12.07 1.37 -34.39
C GLU A 47 11.82 2.20 -35.66
N GLU A 48 10.72 1.97 -36.38
CA GLU A 48 10.34 2.75 -37.55
C GLU A 48 10.11 4.24 -37.21
N ALA A 49 9.39 4.53 -36.13
CA ALA A 49 9.15 5.89 -35.67
C ALA A 49 10.45 6.60 -35.27
N ILE A 50 11.35 5.92 -34.54
CA ILE A 50 12.66 6.45 -34.14
C ILE A 50 13.53 6.73 -35.37
N ASN A 51 13.54 5.82 -36.35
CA ASN A 51 14.27 6.00 -37.60
C ASN A 51 13.75 7.21 -38.38
N ALA A 52 12.42 7.39 -38.47
CA ALA A 52 11.81 8.56 -39.10
C ALA A 52 12.22 9.87 -38.40
N LEU A 53 12.23 9.91 -37.07
CA LEU A 53 12.68 11.08 -36.30
C LEU A 53 14.17 11.38 -36.51
N SER A 54 14.99 10.33 -36.60
CA SER A 54 16.45 10.40 -36.73
C SER A 54 16.91 10.90 -38.09
N GLN A 55 16.15 10.61 -39.16
CA GLN A 55 16.41 11.12 -40.50
C GLN A 55 16.31 12.65 -40.58
N THR A 56 15.41 13.25 -39.77
CA THR A 56 15.16 14.69 -39.79
C THR A 56 15.90 15.45 -38.67
N SER A 57 16.28 14.78 -37.57
CA SER A 57 17.16 15.35 -36.52
C SER A 57 17.97 14.24 -35.86
N ARG A 58 19.30 14.33 -35.90
CA ARG A 58 20.17 13.35 -35.21
C ARG A 58 20.15 13.47 -33.68
N LYS A 59 19.67 14.60 -33.13
CA LYS A 59 19.62 14.85 -31.68
C LYS A 59 18.17 14.77 -31.17
N ASP A 60 18.00 14.18 -29.99
CA ASP A 60 16.74 14.09 -29.22
C ASP A 60 15.59 13.31 -29.89
N HIS A 61 15.87 12.23 -30.64
CA HIS A 61 14.82 11.37 -31.19
C HIS A 61 14.06 10.62 -30.07
N ASP A 62 14.76 10.14 -29.04
CA ASP A 62 14.13 9.46 -27.89
C ASP A 62 13.17 10.38 -27.15
N LYS A 63 13.59 11.61 -26.85
CA LYS A 63 12.72 12.61 -26.18
C LYS A 63 11.49 12.94 -27.02
N ARG A 64 11.62 13.01 -28.34
CA ARG A 64 10.48 13.23 -29.24
C ARG A 64 9.54 12.03 -29.26
N MET A 65 10.08 10.82 -29.30
CA MET A 65 9.28 9.59 -29.19
C MET A 65 8.49 9.56 -27.87
N THR A 66 9.15 9.84 -26.75
CA THR A 66 8.52 9.97 -25.43
C THR A 66 7.44 11.06 -25.42
N PHE A 67 7.70 12.23 -26.02
CA PHE A 67 6.71 13.29 -26.14
C PHE A 67 5.47 12.85 -26.91
N ALA A 68 5.63 12.23 -28.09
CA ALA A 68 4.50 11.77 -28.89
C ALA A 68 3.66 10.73 -28.15
N MET A 69 4.32 9.75 -27.52
CA MET A 69 3.64 8.75 -26.68
C MET A 69 2.89 9.41 -25.53
N THR A 70 3.54 10.35 -24.83
CA THR A 70 2.95 11.06 -23.68
C THR A 70 1.70 11.83 -24.08
N MET A 71 1.78 12.65 -25.14
CA MET A 71 0.66 13.46 -25.61
C MET A 71 -0.54 12.58 -26.03
N SER A 72 -0.26 11.43 -26.66
CA SER A 72 -1.29 10.47 -27.07
C SER A 72 -1.95 9.81 -25.86
N LEU A 73 -1.17 9.40 -24.85
CA LEU A 73 -1.70 8.76 -23.64
C LEU A 73 -2.45 9.73 -22.73
N CYS A 74 -2.08 11.02 -22.71
CA CYS A 74 -2.83 12.07 -22.04
C CYS A 74 -4.12 12.48 -22.79
N THR A 75 -4.32 12.01 -24.02
CA THR A 75 -5.50 12.30 -24.85
C THR A 75 -6.13 10.98 -25.34
N PRO A 76 -6.66 10.16 -24.43
CA PRO A 76 -7.17 8.84 -24.80
C PRO A 76 -8.33 8.95 -25.79
N SER A 77 -8.32 8.04 -26.76
CA SER A 77 -9.28 7.94 -27.86
C SER A 77 -9.72 6.47 -28.04
N GLN A 78 -10.60 6.23 -29.02
CA GLN A 78 -10.97 4.86 -29.42
C GLN A 78 -9.79 3.99 -29.90
N HIS A 79 -8.65 4.61 -30.27
CA HIS A 79 -7.45 3.92 -30.76
C HIS A 79 -6.38 3.69 -29.69
N THR A 80 -6.59 4.15 -28.45
CA THR A 80 -5.61 4.01 -27.37
C THR A 80 -5.27 2.54 -27.08
N VAL A 81 -6.24 1.64 -27.19
CA VAL A 81 -6.00 0.18 -27.05
C VAL A 81 -5.05 -0.33 -28.13
N GLU A 82 -5.24 0.11 -29.38
CA GLU A 82 -4.37 -0.26 -30.49
C GLU A 82 -2.96 0.31 -30.32
N LEU A 83 -2.86 1.57 -29.89
CA LEU A 83 -1.59 2.24 -29.61
C LEU A 83 -0.77 1.48 -28.55
N ILE A 84 -1.38 1.20 -27.39
CA ILE A 84 -0.72 0.47 -26.29
C ILE A 84 -0.32 -0.94 -26.75
N ASN A 85 -1.17 -1.61 -27.54
CA ASN A 85 -0.86 -2.94 -28.06
C ASN A 85 0.34 -2.92 -29.02
N ARG A 86 0.38 -1.99 -29.98
CA ARG A 86 1.48 -1.90 -30.96
C ARG A 86 2.80 -1.50 -30.31
N TYR A 87 2.75 -0.58 -29.35
CA TYR A 87 3.93 -0.06 -28.67
C TYR A 87 4.26 -0.76 -27.35
N GLN A 88 3.63 -1.91 -27.06
CA GLN A 88 3.76 -2.61 -25.78
C GLN A 88 5.21 -2.85 -25.38
N ARG A 89 6.06 -3.32 -26.32
CA ARG A 89 7.49 -3.56 -26.08
C ARG A 89 8.22 -2.27 -25.72
N HIS A 90 7.99 -1.20 -26.49
CA HIS A 90 8.62 0.09 -26.25
C HIS A 90 8.19 0.72 -24.92
N ILE A 91 6.91 0.61 -24.57
CA ILE A 91 6.37 1.04 -23.28
C ILE A 91 7.02 0.27 -22.14
N LYS A 92 7.20 -1.06 -22.26
CA LYS A 92 7.88 -1.83 -21.20
C LYS A 92 9.34 -1.41 -21.02
N THR A 93 10.04 -1.08 -22.11
CA THR A 93 11.45 -0.68 -22.05
C THR A 93 11.63 0.76 -21.56
N ASN A 94 10.81 1.70 -22.01
CA ASN A 94 10.95 3.14 -21.73
C ASN A 94 9.87 3.69 -20.79
N GLY A 95 9.19 2.78 -20.09
CA GLY A 95 7.99 3.06 -19.32
C GLY A 95 8.18 4.08 -18.21
N TYR A 96 9.36 4.10 -17.59
CA TYR A 96 9.70 5.07 -16.57
C TYR A 96 9.64 6.51 -17.09
N ASP A 97 10.29 6.79 -18.24
CA ASP A 97 10.33 8.13 -18.83
C ASP A 97 8.98 8.56 -19.38
N ILE A 98 8.26 7.63 -20.02
CA ILE A 98 6.88 7.86 -20.49
C ILE A 98 5.97 8.17 -19.31
N GLY A 99 5.97 7.32 -18.27
CA GLY A 99 5.13 7.50 -17.10
C GLY A 99 5.42 8.77 -16.31
N HIS A 100 6.70 9.15 -16.20
CA HIS A 100 7.08 10.43 -15.60
C HIS A 100 6.52 11.62 -16.40
N SER A 101 6.66 11.57 -17.72
CA SER A 101 6.16 12.61 -18.63
C SER A 101 4.63 12.69 -18.62
N VAL A 102 3.94 11.55 -18.62
CA VAL A 102 2.47 11.47 -18.52
C VAL A 102 1.98 12.07 -17.21
N THR A 103 2.65 11.75 -16.10
CA THR A 103 2.32 12.34 -14.78
C THR A 103 2.47 13.87 -14.82
N ALA A 104 3.61 14.37 -15.32
CA ALA A 104 3.87 15.81 -15.38
C ALA A 104 2.87 16.55 -16.27
N ILE A 105 2.59 16.04 -17.48
CA ILE A 105 1.66 16.68 -18.41
C ILE A 105 0.23 16.61 -17.90
N ALA A 106 -0.21 15.47 -17.34
CA ALA A 106 -1.56 15.32 -16.78
C ALA A 106 -1.84 16.32 -15.65
N MET A 107 -0.83 16.67 -14.85
CA MET A 107 -0.96 17.70 -13.81
C MET A 107 -1.13 19.11 -14.40
N VAL A 108 -0.41 19.45 -15.47
CA VAL A 108 -0.50 20.77 -16.11
C VAL A 108 -1.88 21.01 -16.74
N ILE A 109 -2.48 19.96 -17.31
CA ILE A 109 -3.75 20.05 -18.05
C ILE A 109 -4.98 19.65 -17.25
N HIS A 110 -4.83 19.33 -15.96
CA HIS A 110 -5.88 18.68 -15.16
C HIS A 110 -7.20 19.45 -15.20
N ASP A 111 -7.13 20.78 -15.09
CA ASP A 111 -8.32 21.65 -15.07
C ASP A 111 -9.03 21.73 -16.43
N GLN A 112 -8.30 21.54 -17.53
CA GLN A 112 -8.83 21.69 -18.90
C GLN A 112 -9.27 20.36 -19.52
N SER A 113 -8.54 19.28 -19.24
CA SER A 113 -8.76 17.96 -19.83
C SER A 113 -8.30 16.87 -18.85
N PRO A 114 -9.09 16.58 -17.80
CA PRO A 114 -8.69 15.63 -16.78
C PRO A 114 -8.68 14.20 -17.34
N LEU A 115 -7.66 13.43 -16.96
CA LEU A 115 -7.45 12.07 -17.44
C LEU A 115 -8.11 11.04 -16.51
N ASP A 116 -9.17 10.40 -16.99
CA ASP A 116 -9.87 9.33 -16.27
C ASP A 116 -9.25 7.96 -16.61
N LEU A 117 -8.36 7.47 -15.74
CA LEU A 117 -7.72 6.17 -15.93
C LEU A 117 -8.72 5.02 -15.81
N MET A 118 -9.74 5.11 -14.96
CA MET A 118 -10.73 4.03 -14.80
C MET A 118 -11.44 3.74 -16.12
N LYS A 119 -11.84 4.80 -16.85
CA LYS A 119 -12.43 4.66 -18.18
C LYS A 119 -11.49 3.97 -19.18
N ILE A 120 -10.21 4.34 -19.20
CA ILE A 120 -9.21 3.74 -20.11
C ILE A 120 -9.03 2.25 -19.81
N PHE A 121 -8.87 1.89 -18.54
CA PHE A 121 -8.66 0.50 -18.12
C PHE A 121 -9.89 -0.38 -18.31
N ARG A 122 -11.10 0.20 -18.29
CA ARG A 122 -12.34 -0.52 -18.60
C ARG A 122 -12.32 -1.12 -20.00
N ASP A 123 -11.84 -0.35 -20.98
CA ASP A 123 -11.82 -0.75 -22.39
C ASP A 123 -10.57 -1.57 -22.77
N LEU A 124 -9.51 -1.51 -21.95
CA LEU A 124 -8.31 -2.29 -22.17
C LEU A 124 -8.53 -3.80 -21.90
N PRO A 125 -7.99 -4.69 -22.76
CA PRO A 125 -7.92 -6.12 -22.47
C PRO A 125 -6.84 -6.39 -21.39
N PRO A 126 -7.04 -7.38 -20.50
CA PRO A 126 -6.12 -7.65 -19.38
C PRO A 126 -4.65 -7.85 -19.76
N ARG A 127 -4.39 -8.42 -20.94
CA ARG A 127 -3.03 -8.62 -21.49
C ARG A 127 -2.22 -7.34 -21.70
N LEU A 128 -2.89 -6.17 -21.72
CA LEU A 128 -2.25 -4.86 -21.89
C LEU A 128 -2.11 -4.08 -20.58
N TYR A 129 -2.67 -4.56 -19.47
CA TYR A 129 -2.66 -3.84 -18.19
C TYR A 129 -1.24 -3.56 -17.73
N ASP A 130 -0.33 -4.54 -17.77
CA ASP A 130 1.10 -4.36 -17.42
C ASP A 130 1.77 -3.18 -18.14
N ALA A 131 1.53 -3.04 -19.46
CA ALA A 131 2.07 -1.91 -20.21
C ALA A 131 1.36 -0.60 -19.86
N ALA A 132 0.03 -0.62 -19.69
CA ALA A 132 -0.73 0.57 -19.34
C ALA A 132 -0.38 1.09 -17.93
N VAL A 133 -0.30 0.23 -16.91
CA VAL A 133 0.06 0.66 -15.54
C VAL A 133 1.47 1.25 -15.51
N THR A 134 2.39 0.68 -16.30
CA THR A 134 3.73 1.23 -16.51
C THR A 134 3.67 2.62 -17.16
N ALA A 135 2.91 2.77 -18.25
CA ALA A 135 2.80 4.02 -18.99
C ALA A 135 2.11 5.15 -18.21
N TYR A 136 1.18 4.82 -17.31
CA TYR A 136 0.52 5.78 -16.44
C TYR A 136 1.17 5.89 -15.05
N ARG A 137 2.22 5.11 -14.79
CA ARG A 137 2.94 5.06 -13.51
C ARG A 137 2.00 4.86 -12.32
N ILE A 138 1.07 3.91 -12.47
CA ILE A 138 0.18 3.44 -11.39
C ILE A 138 0.49 1.97 -11.09
N THR A 139 -0.04 1.44 -9.99
CA THR A 139 0.00 0.02 -9.68
C THR A 139 -1.36 -0.66 -9.91
N LEU A 140 -1.36 -1.98 -10.09
CA LEU A 140 -2.61 -2.76 -10.13
C LEU A 140 -3.40 -2.64 -8.81
N ASN A 141 -2.70 -2.47 -7.68
CA ASN A 141 -3.33 -2.28 -6.38
C ASN A 141 -4.07 -0.93 -6.28
N GLU A 142 -3.50 0.14 -6.83
CA GLU A 142 -4.17 1.46 -6.92
C GLU A 142 -5.40 1.38 -7.83
N LEU A 143 -5.28 0.70 -8.97
CA LEU A 143 -6.41 0.48 -9.89
C LEU A 143 -7.52 -0.33 -9.22
N ALA A 144 -7.17 -1.44 -8.54
CA ALA A 144 -8.13 -2.24 -7.80
C ALA A 144 -8.77 -1.48 -6.62
N THR A 145 -8.00 -0.64 -5.92
CA THR A 145 -8.52 0.23 -4.83
C THR A 145 -9.56 1.20 -5.39
N ASN A 146 -9.31 1.80 -6.55
CA ASN A 146 -10.29 2.67 -7.22
C ASN A 146 -11.49 1.91 -7.78
N ALA A 147 -11.29 0.69 -8.25
CA ALA A 147 -12.40 -0.18 -8.66
C ALA A 147 -13.33 -0.49 -7.48
N VAL A 148 -12.79 -0.72 -6.27
CA VAL A 148 -13.59 -0.84 -5.04
C VAL A 148 -14.32 0.46 -4.72
N ALA A 149 -13.65 1.61 -4.81
CA ALA A 149 -14.27 2.91 -4.55
C ALA A 149 -15.52 3.13 -5.41
N CYS A 150 -15.47 2.75 -6.69
CA CYS A 150 -16.56 2.91 -7.65
C CYS A 150 -17.46 1.66 -7.82
N ASP A 151 -17.24 0.60 -7.03
CA ASP A 151 -17.89 -0.71 -7.17
C ASP A 151 -17.87 -1.29 -8.61
N ASP A 152 -16.77 -1.05 -9.34
CA ASP A 152 -16.56 -1.55 -10.71
C ASP A 152 -15.95 -2.96 -10.69
N LEU A 153 -16.83 -3.95 -10.60
CA LEU A 153 -16.45 -5.37 -10.61
C LEU A 153 -15.63 -5.77 -11.84
N ILE A 154 -15.90 -5.16 -13.00
CA ILE A 154 -15.24 -5.54 -14.26
C ILE A 154 -13.76 -5.17 -14.20
N ILE A 155 -13.44 -3.92 -13.83
CA ILE A 155 -12.05 -3.49 -13.69
C ILE A 155 -11.37 -4.29 -12.58
N PHE A 156 -12.07 -4.49 -11.46
CA PHE A 156 -11.55 -5.24 -10.33
C PHE A 156 -11.12 -6.66 -10.73
N GLU A 157 -11.98 -7.44 -11.40
CA GLU A 157 -11.64 -8.79 -11.85
C GLU A 157 -10.47 -8.82 -12.85
N LYS A 158 -10.40 -7.82 -13.75
CA LYS A 158 -9.30 -7.71 -14.72
C LYS A 158 -7.94 -7.45 -14.07
N CYS A 159 -7.89 -6.77 -12.91
CA CYS A 159 -6.65 -6.57 -12.16
C CYS A 159 -6.00 -7.88 -11.69
N PHE A 160 -6.81 -8.92 -11.48
CA PHE A 160 -6.39 -10.21 -10.92
C PHE A 160 -6.52 -11.37 -11.92
N ASP A 161 -6.47 -11.08 -13.23
CA ASP A 161 -6.47 -12.10 -14.27
C ASP A 161 -5.22 -13.01 -14.16
N LYS A 162 -5.33 -14.26 -14.63
CA LYS A 162 -4.38 -15.37 -14.44
C LYS A 162 -2.95 -15.12 -14.93
N ASN A 163 -2.71 -14.00 -15.61
CA ASN A 163 -1.40 -13.61 -16.13
C ASN A 163 -0.51 -12.92 -15.09
N TYR A 164 -1.05 -12.59 -13.91
CA TYR A 164 -0.30 -11.94 -12.82
C TYR A 164 0.04 -12.95 -11.72
N SER A 165 1.22 -12.82 -11.11
CA SER A 165 1.69 -13.66 -9.99
C SER A 165 0.99 -13.34 -8.67
N GLN A 166 -0.25 -12.85 -8.72
CA GLN A 166 -1.01 -12.42 -7.57
C GLN A 166 -1.73 -13.62 -6.94
N THR A 167 -1.71 -13.66 -5.61
CA THR A 167 -2.43 -14.68 -4.84
C THR A 167 -3.90 -14.30 -4.72
N TRP A 168 -4.76 -15.28 -4.44
CA TRP A 168 -6.16 -15.03 -4.10
C TRP A 168 -6.30 -14.01 -2.96
N ALA A 169 -5.39 -14.07 -1.97
CA ALA A 169 -5.37 -13.18 -0.82
C ALA A 169 -5.16 -11.69 -1.20
N ASP A 170 -4.48 -11.42 -2.32
CA ASP A 170 -4.20 -10.04 -2.77
C ASP A 170 -5.49 -9.28 -3.15
N ARG A 171 -6.59 -9.99 -3.43
CA ARG A 171 -7.88 -9.40 -3.78
C ARG A 171 -8.56 -8.71 -2.60
N PHE A 172 -8.32 -9.17 -1.38
CA PHE A 172 -8.98 -8.62 -0.21
C PHE A 172 -8.34 -7.31 0.28
N VAL A 173 -7.07 -7.06 -0.04
CA VAL A 173 -6.35 -5.86 0.42
C VAL A 173 -6.96 -4.56 -0.11
N PRO A 174 -7.31 -4.42 -1.41
CA PRO A 174 -8.03 -3.23 -1.88
C PRO A 174 -9.38 -3.04 -1.18
N LEU A 175 -10.13 -4.13 -0.95
CA LEU A 175 -11.44 -4.08 -0.31
C LEU A 175 -11.34 -3.69 1.17
N ALA A 176 -10.30 -4.16 1.86
CA ALA A 176 -10.05 -3.93 3.27
C ALA A 176 -9.81 -2.45 3.64
N LYS A 177 -9.49 -1.61 2.66
CA LYS A 177 -9.30 -0.16 2.83
C LYS A 177 -10.62 0.62 2.87
N PHE A 178 -11.77 -0.05 2.71
CA PHE A 178 -13.09 0.57 2.69
C PHE A 178 -13.98 0.01 3.80
N PRO A 179 -15.03 0.76 4.19
CA PRO A 179 -16.18 0.27 4.94
C PRO A 179 -16.71 -1.07 4.43
N VAL A 180 -17.16 -1.92 5.36
CA VAL A 180 -17.88 -3.14 4.99
C VAL A 180 -19.22 -2.74 4.37
N ASP A 181 -19.42 -3.14 3.12
CA ASP A 181 -20.65 -2.90 2.36
C ASP A 181 -21.08 -4.19 1.69
N SER A 182 -22.04 -4.89 2.31
CA SER A 182 -22.58 -6.15 1.79
C SER A 182 -23.44 -5.97 0.53
N GLY A 183 -23.80 -4.73 0.16
CA GLY A 183 -24.50 -4.40 -1.07
C GLY A 183 -23.59 -4.26 -2.28
N SER A 184 -22.28 -4.06 -2.08
CA SER A 184 -21.29 -3.92 -3.14
C SER A 184 -21.17 -5.20 -3.97
N LYS A 185 -21.14 -5.05 -5.30
CA LYS A 185 -20.93 -6.17 -6.23
C LYS A 185 -19.60 -6.85 -5.99
N ILE A 186 -18.55 -6.08 -5.71
CA ILE A 186 -17.22 -6.62 -5.42
C ILE A 186 -17.25 -7.42 -4.11
N TYR A 187 -17.89 -6.89 -3.06
CA TYR A 187 -18.03 -7.62 -1.79
C TYR A 187 -18.75 -8.95 -2.00
N GLN A 188 -19.92 -8.94 -2.66
CA GLN A 188 -20.68 -10.16 -2.94
C GLN A 188 -19.94 -11.16 -3.82
N SER A 189 -19.07 -10.68 -4.72
CA SER A 189 -18.26 -11.55 -5.58
C SER A 189 -17.14 -12.27 -4.81
N LEU A 190 -16.60 -11.65 -3.77
CA LEU A 190 -15.47 -12.18 -2.99
C LEU A 190 -15.92 -12.95 -1.73
N ILE A 191 -16.91 -12.44 -1.01
CA ILE A 191 -17.37 -12.97 0.27
C ILE A 191 -18.55 -13.92 0.02
N GLN A 192 -18.22 -15.15 -0.37
CA GLN A 192 -19.22 -16.17 -0.71
C GLN A 192 -19.39 -17.24 0.38
N ASP A 193 -18.41 -17.37 1.26
CA ASP A 193 -18.35 -18.41 2.28
C ASP A 193 -17.60 -17.91 3.54
N PRO A 194 -17.65 -18.66 4.66
CA PRO A 194 -16.96 -18.28 5.89
C PRO A 194 -15.44 -18.17 5.77
N ASP A 195 -14.79 -18.94 4.90
CA ASP A 195 -13.33 -18.88 4.73
C ASP A 195 -12.93 -17.54 4.08
N ALA A 196 -13.72 -17.05 3.12
CA ALA A 196 -13.54 -15.73 2.52
C ALA A 196 -13.76 -14.58 3.53
N GLU A 197 -14.65 -14.74 4.51
CA GLU A 197 -14.79 -13.78 5.61
C GLU A 197 -13.53 -13.73 6.47
N GLN A 198 -12.88 -14.88 6.73
CA GLN A 198 -11.60 -14.93 7.44
C GLN A 198 -10.47 -14.29 6.63
N ASP A 199 -10.39 -14.58 5.32
CA ASP A 199 -9.44 -13.93 4.41
C ASP A 199 -9.60 -12.41 4.40
N PHE A 200 -10.86 -11.95 4.43
CA PHE A 200 -11.16 -10.52 4.47
C PHE A 200 -10.74 -9.89 5.80
N LEU A 201 -11.06 -10.50 6.95
CA LEU A 201 -10.60 -10.00 8.24
C LEU A 201 -9.07 -9.97 8.33
N HIS A 202 -8.40 -11.01 7.82
CA HIS A 202 -6.95 -11.06 7.71
C HIS A 202 -6.38 -9.87 6.92
N ALA A 203 -6.96 -9.52 5.75
CA ALA A 203 -6.55 -8.36 4.97
C ALA A 203 -6.84 -7.01 5.67
N ARG A 204 -7.94 -6.92 6.42
CA ARG A 204 -8.28 -5.74 7.23
C ARG A 204 -7.30 -5.52 8.37
N LEU A 205 -6.88 -6.58 9.05
CA LEU A 205 -5.85 -6.51 10.09
C LEU A 205 -4.48 -6.15 9.51
N PHE A 206 -4.13 -6.69 8.34
CA PHE A 206 -2.91 -6.31 7.61
C PHE A 206 -2.89 -4.81 7.28
N THR A 207 -4.00 -4.29 6.75
CA THR A 207 -4.15 -2.86 6.42
C THR A 207 -4.05 -1.99 7.68
N LEU A 208 -4.77 -2.36 8.74
CA LEU A 208 -4.74 -1.67 10.04
C LEU A 208 -3.31 -1.63 10.62
N ARG A 209 -2.53 -2.69 10.43
CA ARG A 209 -1.14 -2.76 10.90
C ARG A 209 -0.21 -1.80 10.14
N GLY A 210 -0.43 -1.60 8.85
CA GLY A 210 0.30 -0.61 8.03
C GLY A 210 0.01 0.84 8.43
N GLU A 211 -1.23 1.15 8.84
CA GLU A 211 -1.64 2.50 9.27
C GLU A 211 -1.00 2.96 10.60
N LEU A 212 -0.34 2.06 11.34
CA LEU A 212 0.36 2.39 12.58
C LEU A 212 1.73 3.03 12.36
N THR A 213 2.32 2.91 11.15
CA THR A 213 3.68 3.37 10.83
C THR A 213 3.71 4.61 9.94
N ASP A 214 2.69 4.84 9.10
CA ASP A 214 2.56 6.09 8.35
C ASP A 214 2.01 7.22 9.22
N GLU A 215 2.33 8.48 8.90
CA GLU A 215 1.78 9.68 9.55
C GLU A 215 0.26 9.55 9.69
N HIS A 216 -0.15 9.17 10.90
CA HIS A 216 -1.39 8.46 11.14
C HIS A 216 -2.62 9.22 10.64
N ALA A 217 -3.25 8.71 9.57
CA ALA A 217 -4.55 9.18 9.10
C ALA A 217 -5.72 8.71 9.99
N LYS A 218 -5.50 8.38 11.27
CA LYS A 218 -6.54 7.98 12.25
C LYS A 218 -7.40 6.80 11.80
N GLY A 219 -6.81 5.79 11.17
CA GLY A 219 -7.54 4.58 10.74
C GLY A 219 -8.65 4.88 9.73
N SER A 220 -8.44 5.87 8.87
CA SER A 220 -9.50 6.36 8.03
C SER A 220 -9.61 5.53 6.76
N LEU A 221 -10.55 4.59 6.76
CA LEU A 221 -10.97 3.89 5.55
C LEU A 221 -11.34 4.92 4.46
N TYR A 222 -11.15 4.56 3.20
CA TYR A 222 -11.64 5.38 2.10
C TYR A 222 -13.17 5.33 2.03
N LYS A 223 -13.78 6.42 1.58
CA LYS A 223 -15.19 6.46 1.20
C LYS A 223 -15.34 5.89 -0.20
N ARG A 224 -16.42 5.16 -0.41
CA ARG A 224 -16.88 4.81 -1.75
C ARG A 224 -17.37 6.07 -2.47
N CYS A 225 -17.21 6.09 -3.79
CA CYS A 225 -17.69 7.15 -4.66
C CYS A 225 -19.21 7.09 -4.70
N ILE A 226 -19.87 8.19 -4.34
CA ILE A 226 -21.34 8.31 -4.42
C ILE A 226 -21.76 8.79 -5.82
N ASP A 227 -20.86 9.49 -6.52
CA ASP A 227 -21.08 10.07 -7.85
C ASP A 227 -20.13 9.46 -8.89
N ASP A 228 -20.68 8.97 -10.01
CA ASP A 228 -19.95 8.41 -11.16
C ASP A 228 -18.99 9.40 -11.88
N LYS A 229 -18.91 10.65 -11.42
CA LYS A 229 -18.22 11.75 -12.12
C LYS A 229 -16.88 12.16 -11.52
N LYS A 230 -16.52 11.70 -10.31
CA LYS A 230 -15.23 12.06 -9.72
C LYS A 230 -14.14 11.20 -10.34
N ILE A 231 -13.12 11.84 -10.93
CA ILE A 231 -11.90 11.15 -11.34
C ILE A 231 -11.09 10.91 -10.08
N THR A 232 -10.92 9.64 -9.71
CA THR A 232 -10.29 9.26 -8.43
C THR A 232 -8.89 8.68 -8.59
N LEU A 233 -8.49 8.36 -9.83
CA LEU A 233 -7.19 7.81 -10.15
C LEU A 233 -6.51 8.63 -11.26
N MET A 234 -5.45 9.32 -10.89
CA MET A 234 -4.61 10.09 -11.82
C MET A 234 -3.27 9.36 -12.06
N PRO A 235 -2.56 9.67 -13.17
CA PRO A 235 -1.22 9.14 -13.40
C PRO A 235 -0.26 9.45 -12.25
N GLY A 236 0.71 8.57 -12.03
CA GLY A 236 1.67 8.71 -10.93
C GLY A 236 1.20 8.16 -9.59
N GLY A 237 0.02 7.51 -9.54
CA GLY A 237 -0.50 6.84 -8.35
C GLY A 237 -1.22 7.77 -7.36
N PHE A 238 -1.55 9.00 -7.79
CA PHE A 238 -2.35 9.90 -6.96
C PHE A 238 -3.79 9.37 -6.87
N VAL A 239 -4.15 8.89 -5.69
CA VAL A 239 -5.49 8.44 -5.34
C VAL A 239 -6.21 9.59 -4.63
N ASP A 240 -7.17 10.22 -5.30
CA ASP A 240 -7.99 11.30 -4.74
C ASP A 240 -9.30 10.74 -4.14
N LEU A 241 -9.14 9.87 -3.15
CA LEU A 241 -10.25 9.28 -2.41
C LEU A 241 -10.42 9.98 -1.06
N ASP A 242 -11.65 10.37 -0.76
CA ASP A 242 -12.00 10.95 0.52
C ASP A 242 -11.96 9.87 1.61
N HIS A 243 -11.53 10.26 2.81
CA HIS A 243 -11.48 9.37 3.95
C HIS A 243 -12.75 9.47 4.82
N THR A 244 -13.20 8.34 5.37
CA THR A 244 -14.28 8.31 6.38
C THR A 244 -13.76 8.76 7.74
N ARG A 245 -14.57 9.55 8.45
CA ARG A 245 -14.27 10.01 9.82
C ARG A 245 -15.22 9.43 10.87
N HIS A 246 -16.23 8.69 10.43
CA HIS A 246 -17.37 8.31 11.27
C HIS A 246 -17.53 6.80 11.44
N GLU A 247 -16.73 6.00 10.76
CA GLU A 247 -16.82 4.56 10.89
C GLU A 247 -15.92 4.04 12.01
N ALA A 248 -16.41 3.02 12.68
CA ALA A 248 -15.65 2.32 13.69
C ALA A 248 -14.49 1.59 13.00
N PRO A 249 -13.25 1.70 13.52
CA PRO A 249 -12.16 0.88 13.03
C PRO A 249 -12.45 -0.61 13.32
N VAL A 250 -11.81 -1.49 12.55
CA VAL A 250 -12.02 -2.95 12.55
C VAL A 250 -12.13 -3.55 13.96
N HIS A 251 -11.20 -3.19 14.86
CA HIS A 251 -11.13 -3.71 16.23
C HIS A 251 -12.25 -3.24 17.16
N LYS A 252 -13.09 -2.31 16.71
CA LYS A 252 -14.25 -1.76 17.44
C LYS A 252 -15.59 -2.16 16.83
N GLU A 253 -15.59 -2.91 15.72
CA GLU A 253 -16.82 -3.33 15.08
C GLU A 253 -17.56 -4.39 15.87
N HIS A 254 -18.89 -4.42 15.69
CA HIS A 254 -19.70 -5.48 16.26
C HIS A 254 -19.38 -6.80 15.57
N GLY A 255 -19.05 -7.84 16.35
CA GLY A 255 -18.64 -9.15 15.83
C GLY A 255 -17.14 -9.35 15.69
N PHE A 256 -16.30 -8.32 15.91
CA PHE A 256 -14.85 -8.43 15.82
C PHE A 256 -14.29 -9.59 16.65
N ALA A 257 -14.72 -9.72 17.91
CA ALA A 257 -14.25 -10.80 18.79
C ALA A 257 -14.63 -12.20 18.27
N GLU A 258 -15.84 -12.36 17.75
CA GLU A 258 -16.30 -13.65 17.21
C GLU A 258 -15.51 -14.03 15.95
N GLN A 259 -15.35 -13.10 15.01
CA GLN A 259 -14.58 -13.30 13.78
C GLN A 259 -13.08 -13.48 14.04
N LEU A 260 -12.53 -12.80 15.05
CA LEU A 260 -11.14 -12.98 15.43
C LEU A 260 -10.93 -14.40 15.96
N MET A 261 -11.85 -14.88 16.78
CA MET A 261 -11.73 -16.16 17.50
C MET A 261 -12.08 -17.39 16.65
N SER A 262 -12.58 -17.24 15.43
CA SER A 262 -12.70 -18.37 14.48
C SER A 262 -11.34 -18.83 13.94
N ASP A 263 -10.36 -17.94 13.81
CA ASP A 263 -8.95 -18.28 13.54
C ASP A 263 -7.98 -17.31 14.25
N PRO A 264 -7.82 -17.45 15.59
CA PRO A 264 -7.06 -16.48 16.37
C PRO A 264 -5.57 -16.52 16.04
N ALA A 265 -5.04 -17.67 15.63
CA ALA A 265 -3.61 -17.81 15.32
C ALA A 265 -3.25 -17.02 14.06
N ARG A 266 -3.99 -17.21 12.98
CA ARG A 266 -3.78 -16.52 11.71
C ARG A 266 -3.91 -15.00 11.86
N HIS A 267 -4.97 -14.55 12.53
CA HIS A 267 -5.23 -13.13 12.74
C HIS A 267 -4.23 -12.46 13.69
N THR A 268 -3.77 -13.18 14.72
CA THR A 268 -2.69 -12.69 15.58
C THR A 268 -1.39 -12.56 14.80
N GLN A 269 -1.07 -13.56 13.96
CA GLN A 269 0.14 -13.53 13.16
C GLN A 269 0.17 -12.30 12.25
N VAL A 270 -0.88 -12.05 11.46
CA VAL A 270 -0.85 -10.96 10.47
C VAL A 270 -0.73 -9.57 11.08
N PHE A 271 -1.35 -9.33 12.23
CA PHE A 271 -1.31 -8.01 12.86
C PHE A 271 0.01 -7.79 13.63
N PHE A 272 0.50 -8.81 14.34
CA PHE A 272 1.67 -8.66 15.20
C PHE A 272 3.00 -9.01 14.53
N ALA A 273 2.97 -9.54 13.29
CA ALA A 273 4.18 -9.83 12.52
C ALA A 273 5.13 -8.62 12.44
N PRO A 274 6.46 -8.84 12.55
CA PRO A 274 7.45 -7.78 12.36
C PRO A 274 7.40 -7.27 10.92
N LEU A 275 7.06 -5.99 10.73
CA LEU A 275 7.09 -5.33 9.42
C LEU A 275 8.51 -4.86 9.06
N GLY A 276 9.47 -5.77 8.91
CA GLY A 276 10.81 -5.47 8.39
C GLY A 276 11.44 -4.17 8.94
N GLN A 277 11.93 -3.30 8.03
CA GLN A 277 12.60 -2.02 8.36
C GLN A 277 11.63 -0.86 8.72
N TRP A 278 10.31 -1.07 8.77
CA TRP A 278 9.35 0.02 8.99
C TRP A 278 9.19 0.42 10.47
N SER A 279 10.03 -0.12 11.34
CA SER A 279 10.19 0.31 12.74
C SER A 279 11.09 1.55 12.90
N THR A 280 11.44 2.26 11.82
CA THR A 280 12.21 3.52 11.89
C THR A 280 11.39 4.72 12.35
N ASP A 281 10.08 4.73 12.10
CA ASP A 281 9.17 5.82 12.52
C ASP A 281 8.48 5.51 13.85
N SER A 282 8.08 6.56 14.58
CA SER A 282 7.40 6.40 15.86
C SER A 282 6.03 5.76 15.65
N VAL A 283 5.88 4.49 16.02
CA VAL A 283 4.59 3.80 16.06
C VAL A 283 3.60 4.62 16.89
N ASN A 284 2.36 4.76 16.41
CA ASN A 284 1.29 5.32 17.22
C ASN A 284 0.96 4.37 18.39
N GLN A 285 1.66 4.55 19.51
CA GLN A 285 1.57 3.66 20.67
C GLN A 285 0.16 3.59 21.24
N ALA A 286 -0.58 4.69 21.26
CA ALA A 286 -1.94 4.71 21.80
C ALA A 286 -2.89 3.83 20.97
N ALA A 287 -2.76 3.88 19.64
CA ALA A 287 -3.53 3.02 18.75
C ALA A 287 -3.10 1.55 18.87
N ALA A 288 -1.79 1.27 18.93
CA ALA A 288 -1.27 -0.08 19.13
C ALA A 288 -1.74 -0.71 20.46
N ASP A 289 -1.70 0.06 21.55
CA ASP A 289 -2.18 -0.38 22.87
C ASP A 289 -3.70 -0.64 22.86
N GLU A 290 -4.47 0.19 22.17
CA GLU A 290 -5.92 0.03 22.02
C GLU A 290 -6.27 -1.24 21.24
N ILE A 291 -5.63 -1.45 20.08
CA ILE A 291 -5.88 -2.63 19.26
C ILE A 291 -5.43 -3.90 20.00
N THR A 292 -4.27 -3.87 20.65
CA THR A 292 -3.80 -5.00 21.47
C THR A 292 -4.78 -5.32 22.59
N GLN A 293 -5.36 -4.31 23.25
CA GLN A 293 -6.41 -4.53 24.24
C GLN A 293 -7.64 -5.20 23.63
N ALA A 294 -8.07 -4.81 22.42
CA ALA A 294 -9.20 -5.45 21.75
C ALA A 294 -8.97 -6.94 21.46
N PHE A 295 -7.74 -7.33 21.07
CA PHE A 295 -7.38 -8.75 20.92
C PHE A 295 -7.47 -9.51 22.25
N LEU A 296 -6.95 -8.91 23.34
CA LEU A 296 -7.01 -9.50 24.68
C LEU A 296 -8.45 -9.64 25.17
N ASP A 297 -9.29 -8.62 24.95
CA ASP A 297 -10.70 -8.60 25.35
C ASP A 297 -11.53 -9.60 24.56
N ALA A 298 -11.15 -9.87 23.30
CA ALA A 298 -11.75 -10.92 22.47
C ALA A 298 -11.39 -12.34 22.94
N GLY A 299 -10.38 -12.50 23.81
CA GLY A 299 -9.95 -13.78 24.37
C GLY A 299 -8.65 -14.34 23.79
N VAL A 300 -7.94 -13.58 22.95
CA VAL A 300 -6.60 -13.98 22.49
C VAL A 300 -5.64 -13.95 23.69
N SER A 301 -4.96 -15.06 23.95
CA SER A 301 -4.03 -15.12 25.07
C SER A 301 -2.81 -14.19 24.84
N PRO A 302 -2.30 -13.50 25.88
CA PRO A 302 -1.07 -12.70 25.76
C PRO A 302 0.11 -13.53 25.25
N LEU A 303 0.20 -14.80 25.65
CA LEU A 303 1.21 -15.74 25.19
C LEU A 303 1.14 -15.96 23.67
N MET A 304 -0.06 -16.10 23.10
CA MET A 304 -0.25 -16.23 21.66
C MET A 304 0.25 -15.00 20.90
N ILE A 305 -0.07 -13.80 21.39
CA ILE A 305 0.40 -12.54 20.79
C ILE A 305 1.92 -12.50 20.75
N LEU A 306 2.58 -12.85 21.85
CA LEU A 306 4.04 -12.78 21.97
C LEU A 306 4.77 -13.91 21.22
N THR A 307 4.13 -15.06 21.01
CA THR A 307 4.76 -16.23 20.37
C THR A 307 4.46 -16.33 18.88
N ILE A 308 3.18 -16.23 18.51
CA ILE A 308 2.73 -16.33 17.12
C ILE A 308 2.94 -15.01 16.39
N GLY A 309 2.65 -13.89 17.05
CA GLY A 309 2.86 -12.56 16.49
C GLY A 309 4.32 -12.27 16.13
N ALA A 310 5.27 -12.73 16.96
CA ALA A 310 6.70 -12.50 16.72
C ALA A 310 7.37 -13.53 15.78
N ARG A 311 6.62 -14.51 15.24
CA ARG A 311 7.16 -15.74 14.64
C ARG A 311 7.83 -15.57 13.26
N GLU A 312 7.52 -14.51 12.52
CA GLU A 312 8.13 -14.26 11.19
C GLU A 312 9.62 -13.84 11.24
N MET A 313 10.26 -13.74 12.41
CA MET A 313 11.71 -13.59 12.52
C MET A 313 12.52 -14.85 12.11
N GLY A 314 11.94 -15.78 11.36
CA GLY A 314 12.62 -16.98 10.85
C GLY A 314 12.84 -18.06 11.91
N VAL A 315 12.04 -18.08 12.98
CA VAL A 315 12.24 -18.99 14.10
C VAL A 315 10.94 -19.77 14.37
N GLU A 316 10.93 -21.08 14.11
CA GLU A 316 9.88 -22.02 14.54
C GLU A 316 9.88 -22.28 16.06
N THR A 317 10.41 -21.35 16.88
CA THR A 317 10.52 -21.60 18.32
C THR A 317 9.23 -21.13 18.99
N THR A 318 8.43 -22.08 19.44
CA THR A 318 7.33 -21.81 20.36
C THR A 318 7.93 -21.49 21.73
N TYR A 319 8.06 -20.20 22.07
CA TYR A 319 8.50 -19.79 23.41
C TYR A 319 7.44 -20.23 24.41
N SER A 320 7.80 -21.17 25.27
CA SER A 320 6.86 -21.85 26.18
C SER A 320 7.08 -21.43 27.63
N SER A 321 8.22 -20.80 27.94
CA SER A 321 8.58 -20.36 29.28
C SER A 321 8.65 -18.82 29.41
N PRO A 322 8.39 -18.27 30.62
CA PRO A 322 8.59 -16.85 30.88
C PRO A 322 10.02 -16.36 30.57
N ASN A 323 11.04 -17.19 30.83
CA ASN A 323 12.44 -16.86 30.57
C ASN A 323 12.68 -16.58 29.08
N GLU A 324 12.18 -17.45 28.21
CA GLU A 324 12.32 -17.32 26.76
C GLU A 324 11.67 -16.05 26.22
N LEU A 325 10.47 -15.70 26.72
CA LEU A 325 9.77 -14.49 26.30
C LEU A 325 10.44 -13.21 26.79
N LEU A 326 11.05 -13.23 27.98
CA LEU A 326 11.82 -12.10 28.50
C LEU A 326 13.17 -11.94 27.78
N LEU A 327 13.77 -13.05 27.32
CA LEU A 327 14.93 -13.01 26.43
C LEU A 327 14.56 -12.42 25.06
N LEU A 328 13.41 -12.80 24.49
CA LEU A 328 12.87 -12.20 23.26
C LEU A 328 12.67 -10.69 23.43
N LEU A 329 12.06 -10.25 24.53
CA LEU A 329 11.84 -8.82 24.81
C LEU A 329 13.13 -8.01 24.70
N LYS A 330 14.25 -8.59 25.15
CA LYS A 330 15.57 -7.96 25.05
C LYS A 330 16.08 -7.89 23.62
N SER A 331 15.84 -8.90 22.78
CA SER A 331 16.31 -8.88 21.39
C SER A 331 15.51 -7.92 20.50
N LEU A 332 14.31 -7.53 20.93
CA LEU A 332 13.48 -6.54 20.23
C LEU A 332 14.12 -5.15 20.26
N SER A 333 13.90 -4.38 19.18
CA SER A 333 14.24 -2.96 19.12
C SER A 333 13.40 -2.14 20.11
N GLU A 334 13.79 -0.90 20.41
CA GLU A 334 12.99 -0.05 21.32
C GLU A 334 11.56 0.16 20.82
N GLN A 335 11.36 0.31 19.52
CA GLN A 335 10.03 0.50 18.94
C GLN A 335 9.18 -0.77 19.01
N ASP A 336 9.80 -1.94 18.77
CA ASP A 336 9.08 -3.22 18.90
C ASP A 336 8.72 -3.50 20.37
N ARG A 337 9.60 -3.17 21.32
CA ARG A 337 9.29 -3.26 22.75
C ARG A 337 8.11 -2.38 23.13
N LYS A 338 8.02 -1.18 22.55
CA LYS A 338 6.87 -0.28 22.73
C LYS A 338 5.61 -0.91 22.14
N PHE A 339 5.64 -1.36 20.89
CA PHE A 339 4.51 -2.01 20.22
C PHE A 339 3.95 -3.20 21.02
N PHE A 340 4.82 -4.10 21.51
CA PHE A 340 4.41 -5.28 22.29
C PHE A 340 4.16 -5.03 23.77
N ARG A 341 4.36 -3.79 24.27
CA ARG A 341 4.28 -3.46 25.71
C ARG A 341 3.00 -3.97 26.34
N LYS A 342 1.85 -3.69 25.74
CA LYS A 342 0.54 -4.06 26.27
C LYS A 342 0.39 -5.58 26.44
N ALA A 343 0.85 -6.36 25.45
CA ALA A 343 0.82 -7.82 25.51
C ALA A 343 1.71 -8.37 26.62
N TYR A 344 2.93 -7.84 26.77
CA TYR A 344 3.82 -8.21 27.88
C TYR A 344 3.24 -7.84 29.25
N LEU A 345 2.59 -6.68 29.40
CA LEU A 345 1.93 -6.31 30.65
C LEU A 345 0.79 -7.27 31.01
N ALA A 346 0.00 -7.68 30.03
CA ALA A 346 -1.06 -8.65 30.23
C ALA A 346 -0.50 -10.04 30.59
N TYR A 347 0.57 -10.48 29.93
CA TYR A 347 1.25 -11.75 30.24
C TYR A 347 1.83 -11.78 31.65
N LEU A 348 2.51 -10.70 32.06
CA LEU A 348 3.21 -10.64 33.35
C LEU A 348 2.28 -10.41 34.54
N LYS A 349 1.00 -10.06 34.31
CA LYS A 349 0.03 -9.74 35.37
C LYS A 349 -0.19 -10.90 36.34
N ASP A 350 -0.07 -12.13 35.85
CA ASP A 350 -0.32 -13.34 36.64
C ASP A 350 0.91 -13.81 37.43
N PHE A 351 2.05 -13.12 37.31
CA PHE A 351 3.31 -13.45 37.99
C PHE A 351 3.62 -12.43 39.09
N SER A 352 4.13 -12.91 40.22
CA SER A 352 4.65 -12.05 41.26
C SER A 352 5.97 -11.38 40.83
N PRO A 353 6.33 -10.21 41.40
CA PRO A 353 7.62 -9.56 41.10
C PRO A 353 8.83 -10.46 41.31
N LYS A 354 8.77 -11.39 42.27
CA LYS A 354 9.84 -12.36 42.53
C LYS A 354 9.95 -13.42 41.44
N GLU A 355 8.83 -13.93 40.94
CA GLU A 355 8.80 -14.90 39.83
C GLU A 355 9.30 -14.25 38.55
N ILE A 356 8.87 -13.02 38.25
CA ILE A 356 9.35 -12.24 37.10
C ILE A 356 10.87 -12.07 37.15
N LEU A 357 11.42 -11.69 38.31
CA LEU A 357 12.86 -11.51 38.47
C LEU A 357 13.64 -12.82 38.42
N ALA A 358 13.10 -13.91 38.98
CA ALA A 358 13.69 -15.23 38.88
C ALA A 358 13.78 -15.70 37.42
N SER A 359 12.86 -15.25 36.58
CA SER A 359 12.87 -15.48 35.13
C SER A 359 13.79 -14.54 34.33
N CYS A 360 14.32 -13.48 34.95
CA CYS A 360 15.31 -12.60 34.33
C CYS A 360 16.72 -13.19 34.51
N GLU A 361 17.27 -13.83 33.48
CA GLU A 361 18.64 -14.38 33.53
C GLU A 361 19.72 -13.32 33.74
N ARG A 362 19.43 -12.06 33.42
CA ARG A 362 20.38 -10.94 33.48
C ARG A 362 19.75 -9.66 34.03
N PRO A 363 20.53 -8.80 34.74
CA PRO A 363 20.03 -7.53 35.28
C PRO A 363 19.47 -6.55 34.24
N ASP A 364 19.99 -6.59 33.00
CA ASP A 364 19.52 -5.75 31.90
C ASP A 364 18.12 -6.14 31.41
N ILE A 365 17.74 -7.42 31.48
CA ILE A 365 16.37 -7.88 31.21
C ILE A 365 15.42 -7.33 32.28
N ALA A 366 15.81 -7.44 33.55
CA ALA A 366 15.03 -6.90 34.67
C ALA A 366 14.83 -5.38 34.56
N GLN A 367 15.84 -4.66 34.09
CA GLN A 367 15.74 -3.23 33.77
C GLN A 367 14.69 -2.95 32.70
N ILE A 368 14.71 -3.66 31.57
CA ILE A 368 13.72 -3.49 30.50
C ILE A 368 12.30 -3.78 31.02
N VAL A 369 12.11 -4.84 31.80
CA VAL A 369 10.82 -5.20 32.40
C VAL A 369 10.33 -4.12 33.36
N TYR A 370 11.23 -3.56 34.17
CA TYR A 370 10.89 -2.43 35.04
C TYR A 370 10.47 -1.19 34.24
N GLN A 371 11.24 -0.80 33.23
CA GLN A 371 10.90 0.36 32.39
C GLN A 371 9.54 0.20 31.69
N MET A 372 9.23 -1.02 31.26
CA MET A 372 7.97 -1.35 30.61
C MET A 372 6.77 -1.32 31.58
N THR A 373 6.92 -1.92 32.77
CA THR A 373 5.85 -2.10 33.77
C THR A 373 5.66 -0.91 34.69
N GLY A 374 6.71 -0.14 34.97
CA GLY A 374 6.73 0.87 36.04
C GLY A 374 6.55 0.28 37.45
N ASN A 375 6.68 -1.04 37.62
CA ASN A 375 6.38 -1.71 38.88
C ASN A 375 7.54 -1.59 39.88
N LYS A 376 7.39 -0.68 40.85
CA LYS A 376 8.38 -0.46 41.92
C LYS A 376 8.62 -1.69 42.82
N ALA A 377 7.72 -2.67 42.83
CA ALA A 377 7.95 -3.90 43.59
C ALA A 377 9.10 -4.77 43.01
N LEU A 378 9.44 -4.59 41.72
CA LEU A 378 10.62 -5.22 41.10
C LEU A 378 11.92 -4.67 41.70
N LEU A 379 11.98 -3.37 42.01
CA LEU A 379 13.12 -2.76 42.72
C LEU A 379 13.29 -3.33 44.13
N GLN A 380 12.18 -3.58 44.83
CA GLN A 380 12.22 -4.10 46.21
C GLN A 380 12.59 -5.58 46.28
N SER A 381 12.26 -6.33 45.23
CA SER A 381 12.48 -7.78 45.18
C SER A 381 13.80 -8.19 44.52
N GLY A 382 14.47 -7.26 43.82
CA GLY A 382 15.73 -7.48 43.12
C GLY A 382 16.96 -7.46 44.01
N ASP A 383 18.01 -8.14 43.57
CA ASP A 383 19.33 -8.09 44.19
C ASP A 383 20.04 -6.74 43.93
N ASP A 384 21.23 -6.55 44.51
CA ASP A 384 21.98 -5.29 44.38
C ASP A 384 22.35 -4.97 42.92
N LYS A 385 22.54 -5.99 42.07
CA LYS A 385 22.89 -5.81 40.65
C LYS A 385 21.69 -5.34 39.84
N VAL A 386 20.53 -5.96 40.05
CA VAL A 386 19.25 -5.55 39.43
C VAL A 386 18.88 -4.14 39.88
N ARG A 387 18.98 -3.84 41.18
CA ARG A 387 18.72 -2.49 41.71
C ARG A 387 19.65 -1.44 41.11
N SER A 388 20.94 -1.74 41.02
CA SER A 388 21.92 -0.81 40.42
C SER A 388 21.65 -0.59 38.94
N ALA A 389 21.28 -1.62 38.17
CA ALA A 389 20.95 -1.51 36.75
C ALA A 389 19.70 -0.64 36.53
N ILE A 390 18.64 -0.87 37.31
CA ILE A 390 17.40 -0.09 37.20
C ILE A 390 17.63 1.37 37.60
N ILE A 391 18.26 1.61 38.76
CA ILE A 391 18.49 2.98 39.25
C ILE A 391 19.46 3.73 38.34
N GLY A 392 20.51 3.06 37.84
CA GLY A 392 21.45 3.66 36.87
C GLY A 392 20.72 4.14 35.62
N ALA A 393 19.83 3.31 35.07
CA ALA A 393 19.03 3.67 33.91
C ALA A 393 18.07 4.83 34.16
N ASP A 394 17.35 4.83 35.30
CA ASP A 394 16.43 5.92 35.67
C ASP A 394 17.17 7.26 35.88
N LEU A 395 18.46 7.20 36.24
CA LEU A 395 19.34 8.37 36.41
C LEU A 395 20.10 8.75 35.14
N GLY A 396 19.98 7.98 34.04
CA GLY A 396 20.70 8.19 32.79
C GLY A 396 22.21 7.93 32.87
N LEU A 397 22.64 7.03 33.77
CA LEU A 397 24.04 6.69 34.06
C LEU A 397 24.57 5.49 33.29
#